data_AF-A0A1I2YBF1-F1
#
_entry.id   AF-A0A1I2YBF1-F1
#
_cell.length_a   1.000
_cell.length_b   1.000
_cell.length_c   1.000
_cell.angle_alpha   90.00
_cell.angle_beta   90.00
_cell.angle_gamma   90.00
#
_symmetry.space_group_name_H-M   'P 1'
#
loop_
_entity.id
_entity.type
_entity.pdbx_description
1 polymer ?
#
loop_
_entity_poly.entity_id
_entity_poly.type
_entity_poly.pdbx_seq_one_letter_code
_entity_poly.pdbx_strand_id
1 'polypeptide(L)'
;MRTLAYTGLRWGELIALRVRDVDLARRRLDVRRAFADLAGKLVEGTPKSHQSRTVPLPPSLCEKLVVVLDGRDRDALVFTSPKGGRCG
;
A
#
# COMPACT_ATOMS: atom_id res chain seq x y z
N MET A 1 14.62 3.52 10.51
CA MET A 1 13.53 4.41 10.03
C MET A 1 13.96 5.00 8.70
N ARG A 2 13.67 4.39 7.56
CA ARG A 2 14.05 5.01 6.28
C ARG A 2 13.00 4.74 5.21
N THR A 3 12.66 5.84 4.55
CA THR A 3 11.95 5.97 3.27
C THR A 3 10.46 5.62 3.28
N LEU A 4 9.70 6.31 2.41
CA LEU A 4 8.27 6.13 2.07
C LEU A 4 7.26 7.12 2.69
N ALA A 5 7.61 8.41 2.72
CA ALA A 5 6.60 9.42 2.37
C ALA A 5 6.65 9.58 0.84
N TYR A 6 6.08 8.62 0.10
CA TYR A 6 5.84 8.83 -1.33
C TYR A 6 4.70 9.85 -1.46
N THR A 7 5.09 11.12 -1.48
CA THR A 7 4.36 12.33 -1.92
C THR A 7 2.94 12.56 -1.37
N GLY A 8 2.62 12.05 -0.17
CA GLY A 8 1.37 12.34 0.55
C GLY A 8 0.52 11.13 0.91
N LEU A 9 0.98 9.90 0.61
CA LEU A 9 0.38 8.68 1.15
C LEU A 9 0.62 8.59 2.66
N ARG A 10 -0.45 8.36 3.42
CA ARG A 10 -0.35 8.04 4.84
C ARG A 10 0.20 6.63 4.98
N TRP A 11 0.96 6.38 6.05
CA TRP A 11 1.51 5.05 6.35
C TRP A 11 0.45 3.96 6.22
N GLY A 12 -0.74 4.20 6.78
CA GLY A 12 -1.91 3.32 6.69
C GLY A 12 -2.37 2.97 5.27
N GLU A 13 -2.32 3.92 4.34
CA GLU A 13 -2.67 3.70 2.93
C GLU A 13 -1.63 2.81 2.25
N LEU A 14 -0.36 3.01 2.59
CA LEU A 14 0.76 2.26 2.03
C LEU A 14 0.73 0.80 2.47
N ILE A 15 0.48 0.53 3.76
CA ILE A 15 0.40 -0.85 4.27
C ILE A 15 -0.91 -1.56 3.90
N ALA A 16 -1.93 -0.84 3.42
CA ALA A 16 -3.20 -1.41 2.95
C ALA A 16 -3.23 -1.68 1.44
N LEU A 17 -2.19 -1.25 0.72
CA LEU A 17 -2.10 -1.37 -0.73
C LEU A 17 -1.98 -2.84 -1.13
N ARG A 18 -2.86 -3.30 -2.02
CA ARG A 18 -2.78 -4.65 -2.61
C ARG A 18 -2.21 -4.62 -4.02
N VAL A 19 -1.76 -5.77 -4.51
CA VAL A 19 -1.21 -5.91 -5.87
C VAL A 19 -2.20 -5.39 -6.92
N ARG A 20 -3.50 -5.67 -6.76
CA ARG A 20 -4.57 -5.17 -7.65
C ARG A 20 -4.73 -3.66 -7.68
N ASP A 21 -4.22 -2.95 -6.68
CA ASP A 21 -4.31 -1.49 -6.57
C ASP A 21 -3.13 -0.80 -7.29
N VAL A 22 -2.17 -1.56 -7.83
CA VAL A 22 -1.01 -1.06 -8.57
C VAL A 22 -1.25 -1.19 -10.07
N ASP A 23 -1.38 -0.06 -10.77
CA ASP A 23 -1.41 -0.02 -12.23
C ASP A 23 -0.02 0.38 -12.75
N LEU A 24 0.82 -0.63 -13.03
CA LEU A 24 2.16 -0.42 -13.58
C LEU A 24 2.13 0.08 -15.02
N ALA A 25 1.09 -0.25 -15.80
CA ALA A 25 0.94 0.21 -17.17
C ALA A 25 0.68 1.72 -17.23
N ARG A 26 -0.17 2.23 -16.33
CA ARG A 26 -0.47 3.67 -16.19
C ARG A 26 0.42 4.39 -15.17
N ARG A 27 1.34 3.69 -14.50
CA ARG A 27 2.22 4.19 -13.42
C ARG A 27 1.42 4.92 -12.34
N ARG A 28 0.40 4.26 -11.80
CA ARG A 28 -0.54 4.84 -10.82
C ARG A 28 -0.86 3.85 -9.70
N LEU A 29 -1.06 4.37 -8.50
CA LEU A 29 -1.60 3.65 -7.34
C LEU A 29 -3.04 4.08 -7.08
N ASP A 30 -3.94 3.11 -6.91
CA ASP A 30 -5.31 3.36 -6.52
C ASP A 30 -5.49 3.15 -5.01
N VAL A 31 -5.59 4.25 -4.28
CA VAL A 31 -5.72 4.22 -2.82
C VAL A 31 -7.18 4.05 -2.46
N ARG A 32 -7.61 2.80 -2.32
CA ARG A 32 -8.99 2.45 -1.95
C ARG A 32 -9.19 2.17 -0.46
N ARG A 33 -8.09 1.94 0.27
CA ARG A 33 -8.08 1.46 1.65
C ARG A 33 -6.95 2.08 2.45
N ALA A 34 -7.11 2.09 3.76
CA ALA A 34 -6.06 2.48 4.68
C ALA A 34 -6.19 1.68 5.98
N PHE A 35 -5.06 1.21 6.51
CA PHE A 35 -5.01 0.76 7.90
C PHE A 35 -4.94 1.97 8.83
N ALA A 36 -5.82 2.02 9.83
CA ALA A 36 -5.72 2.98 10.92
C ALA A 36 -5.05 2.30 12.12
N ASP A 37 -4.17 3.01 12.80
CA ASP A 37 -3.70 2.60 14.12
C ASP A 37 -4.73 3.07 15.16
N LEU A 38 -5.42 2.11 15.78
CA LEU A 38 -6.33 2.34 16.88
C LEU A 38 -5.76 1.66 18.11
N ALA A 39 -5.19 2.47 19.01
CA ALA A 39 -4.61 2.02 20.28
C ALA A 39 -3.59 0.87 20.14
N GLY A 40 -2.72 0.94 19.13
CA GLY A 40 -1.67 -0.06 18.87
C GLY A 40 -2.13 -1.26 18.02
N LYS A 41 -3.38 -1.25 17.54
CA LYS A 41 -3.89 -2.25 16.60
C LYS A 41 -4.09 -1.62 15.23
N LEU A 42 -3.50 -2.23 14.21
CA LEU A 42 -3.77 -1.90 12.81
C LEU A 42 -5.14 -2.46 12.43
N VAL A 43 -6.11 -1.58 12.22
CA VAL A 43 -7.47 -1.93 11.79
C VAL A 43 -7.64 -1.51 10.33
N GLU A 44 -8.04 -2.45 9.46
CA GLU A 44 -8.34 -2.14 8.06
C GLU A 44 -9.61 -1.29 8.02
N GLY A 45 -9.51 -0.10 7.43
CA GLY A 45 -10.63 0.81 7.23
C GLY A 45 -10.70 1.32 5.80
N THR A 46 -11.83 1.91 5.45
CA THR A 46 -11.90 2.81 4.29
C THR A 46 -11.15 4.11 4.64
N PRO A 47 -10.51 4.79 3.66
CA PRO A 47 -10.03 6.13 3.91
C PRO A 47 -11.21 6.95 4.47
N LYS A 48 -10.99 7.74 5.52
CA LYS A 48 -12.05 8.50 6.23
C LYS A 48 -12.91 9.38 5.32
N SER A 49 -12.49 9.59 4.08
CA SER A 49 -13.30 10.09 2.99
C SER A 49 -13.44 8.94 2.00
N HIS A 50 -14.66 8.52 1.67
CA HIS A 50 -15.00 7.50 0.66
C HIS A 50 -14.45 7.79 -0.77
N GLN A 51 -13.46 8.67 -0.91
CA GLN A 51 -12.78 9.04 -2.13
C GLN A 51 -11.57 8.12 -2.32
N SER A 52 -11.74 7.11 -3.18
CA SER A 52 -10.60 6.48 -3.84
C SER A 52 -9.81 7.56 -4.57
N ARG A 53 -8.52 7.71 -4.27
CA ARG A 53 -7.66 8.65 -4.98
C ARG A 53 -6.54 7.94 -5.70
N THR A 54 -6.22 8.43 -6.89
CA THR A 54 -5.12 7.89 -7.69
C THR A 54 -3.87 8.73 -7.47
N VAL A 55 -2.77 8.09 -7.09
CA VAL A 55 -1.47 8.73 -6.87
C VAL A 55 -0.51 8.31 -7.98
N PRO A 56 0.20 9.24 -8.64
CA PRO A 56 1.21 8.88 -9.63
C PRO A 56 2.38 8.12 -8.99
N LEU A 57 2.82 7.04 -9.64
CA LEU A 57 4.02 6.29 -9.26
C LEU A 57 5.25 6.90 -9.93
N PRO A 58 6.33 7.17 -9.17
CA PRO A 58 7.62 7.50 -9.77
C PRO A 58 8.18 6.28 -10.53
N PRO A 59 8.88 6.48 -11.67
CA PRO A 59 9.43 5.39 -12.49
C PRO A 59 10.36 4.45 -11.70
N SER A 60 11.21 5.00 -10.84
CA SER A 60 12.14 4.24 -10.00
C SER A 60 11.46 3.29 -9.02
N LEU A 61 10.22 3.59 -8.61
CA LEU A 61 9.43 2.69 -7.77
C LEU A 61 8.72 1.63 -8.61
N CYS A 62 8.27 1.96 -9.84
CA CYS A 62 7.68 0.98 -10.75
C CYS A 62 8.65 -0.17 -11.03
N GLU A 63 9.92 0.13 -11.32
CA GLU A 63 10.96 -0.89 -11.56
C GLU A 63 11.13 -1.84 -10.37
N LYS A 64 11.10 -1.30 -9.14
CA LYS A 64 11.17 -2.10 -7.91
C LYS A 64 9.91 -2.92 -7.69
N LEU A 65 8.74 -2.34 -7.96
CA LEU A 65 7.45 -2.99 -7.78
C LEU A 65 7.26 -4.13 -8.77
N VAL A 66 7.74 -4.03 -10.02
CA VAL A 66 7.68 -5.14 -10.99
C VAL A 66 8.27 -6.41 -10.39
N VAL A 67 9.45 -6.33 -9.79
CA VAL A 67 10.14 -7.48 -9.19
C VAL A 67 9.42 -7.98 -7.93
N VAL A 68 8.89 -7.07 -7.10
CA VAL A 68 8.22 -7.42 -5.84
C VAL A 68 6.85 -8.08 -6.08
N LEU A 69 6.13 -7.62 -7.10
CA LEU A 69 4.77 -8.06 -7.42
C LEU A 69 4.75 -9.30 -8.31
N ASP A 70 5.86 -9.64 -8.96
CA ASP A 70 5.95 -10.82 -9.82
C ASP A 70 5.58 -12.10 -9.05
N GLY A 71 4.67 -12.88 -9.62
CA GLY A 71 4.14 -14.11 -9.00
C GLY A 71 3.26 -13.92 -7.75
N ARG A 72 2.92 -12.68 -7.33
CA ARG A 72 2.03 -12.45 -6.18
C ARG A 72 0.55 -12.46 -6.56
N ASP A 73 -0.27 -12.93 -5.64
CA ASP A 73 -1.73 -12.88 -5.76
C ASP A 73 -2.24 -11.43 -5.79
N ARG A 74 -3.31 -11.18 -6.55
CA ARG A 74 -3.91 -9.84 -6.71
C ARG A 74 -4.41 -9.24 -5.39
N ASP A 75 -4.80 -10.08 -4.45
CA ASP A 75 -5.25 -9.69 -3.11
C ASP A 75 -4.13 -9.71 -2.05
N ALA A 76 -2.90 -10.04 -2.42
CA ALA A 76 -1.76 -9.90 -1.52
C ALA A 76 -1.41 -8.42 -1.28
N LEU A 77 -0.88 -8.13 -0.09
CA LEU A 77 -0.35 -6.81 0.25
C LEU A 77 0.97 -6.56 -0.49
N VAL A 78 1.11 -5.36 -1.06
CA VAL A 78 2.33 -4.90 -1.73
C VAL A 78 3.44 -4.70 -0.70
N PHE A 79 3.11 -3.99 0.38
CA PHE A 79 4.01 -3.72 1.49
C PHE A 79 3.58 -4.55 2.68
N THR A 80 4.14 -5.75 2.77
CA THR A 80 4.02 -6.56 3.97
C THR A 80 4.91 -5.97 5.06
N SER A 81 4.35 -5.64 6.23
CA SER A 81 5.18 -5.33 7.40
C SER A 81 6.19 -6.47 7.62
N PRO A 82 7.46 -6.18 7.99
CA PRO A 82 8.43 -7.22 8.36
C PRO A 82 7.96 -8.13 9.50
N LYS A 83 6.91 -7.70 10.21
CA LYS A 83 6.19 -8.49 11.19
C LYS A 83 4.86 -8.93 10.58
N GLY A 84 4.85 -10.11 9.97
CA GLY A 84 3.69 -11.00 10.01
C GLY A 84 3.43 -11.48 11.44
N GLY A 85 3.32 -10.55 12.39
CA GLY A 85 3.16 -10.84 13.80
C GLY A 85 1.71 -11.16 14.10
N ARG A 86 1.32 -12.42 13.93
CA ARG A 86 0.23 -12.97 14.74
C ARG A 86 0.80 -13.47 16.08
N CYS A 87 0.02 -13.20 17.10
CA CYS A 87 -0.10 -13.89 18.39
C CYS A 87 1.07 -13.75 19.38
N GLY A 88 0.88 -12.83 20.33
CA GLY A 88 0.85 -13.15 21.75
C GLY A 88 -0.50 -12.73 22.29
#